data_AF-A0A8J8YAR5-F1
#
_entry.id   AF-A0A8J8YAR5-F1
#
_cell.length_a   1.000
_cell.length_b   1.000
_cell.length_c   1.000
_cell.angle_alpha   90.00
_cell.angle_beta   90.00
_cell.angle_gamma   90.00
#
_symmetry.space_group_name_H-M   'P 1'
#
loop_
_entity.id
_entity.type
_entity.pdbx_description
1 polymer ?
#
loop_
_entity_poly.entity_id
_entity_poly.type
_entity_poly.pdbx_seq_one_letter_code
_entity_poly.pdbx_strand_id
1 'polypeptide(L)'
;MTHIWWASVMEGVSSGVPMVCRPFFGNQKMNALLVSHVWGFGMAFDRVMTCDGVATVVVSLVGGKDGCRMRARAQELQAKVATMFIEPNGNCRKNFARLVEIICAS
;
A
#
# COMPACT_ATOMS: atom_id res chain seq x y z
N MET A 1 -9.08 -1.06 -7.38
CA MET A 1 -9.66 -1.99 -6.39
C MET A 1 -8.86 -3.27 -6.43
N THR A 2 -8.53 -3.88 -5.29
CA THR A 2 -7.70 -5.11 -5.22
C THR A 2 -8.10 -5.96 -4.02
N HIS A 3 -7.81 -7.26 -4.11
CA HIS A 3 -7.98 -8.22 -3.03
C HIS A 3 -6.92 -8.09 -1.91
N ILE A 4 -5.88 -7.25 -2.09
CA ILE A 4 -4.86 -6.91 -1.09
C ILE A 4 -3.93 -8.08 -0.72
N TRP A 5 -3.35 -8.70 -1.76
CA TRP A 5 -2.09 -9.41 -1.56
C TRP A 5 -0.95 -8.43 -1.31
N TRP A 6 0.11 -8.93 -0.67
CA TRP A 6 1.29 -8.13 -0.34
C TRP A 6 1.93 -7.47 -1.56
N ALA A 7 2.00 -8.17 -2.70
CA ALA A 7 2.52 -7.62 -3.95
C ALA A 7 1.74 -6.36 -4.40
N SER A 8 0.41 -6.42 -4.41
CA SER A 8 -0.42 -5.26 -4.76
C SER A 8 -0.27 -4.10 -3.78
N VAL A 9 -0.06 -4.38 -2.48
CA VAL A 9 0.23 -3.34 -1.49
C VAL A 9 1.56 -2.65 -1.82
N MET A 10 2.59 -3.43 -2.12
CA MET A 10 3.91 -2.93 -2.50
C MET A 10 3.86 -2.10 -3.80
N GLU A 11 3.11 -2.54 -4.81
CA GLU A 11 2.87 -1.77 -6.05
C GLU A 11 2.17 -0.45 -5.74
N GLY A 12 1.06 -0.49 -4.99
CA GLY A 12 0.28 0.69 -4.65
C GLY A 12 1.09 1.76 -3.92
N VAL A 13 1.86 1.34 -2.90
CA VAL A 13 2.72 2.27 -2.14
C VAL A 13 3.89 2.78 -2.98
N SER A 14 4.51 1.94 -3.81
CA SER A 14 5.64 2.35 -4.66
C SER A 14 5.21 3.27 -5.81
N SER A 15 3.95 3.21 -6.22
CA SER A 15 3.36 4.12 -7.21
C SER A 15 2.70 5.35 -6.60
N GLY A 16 2.59 5.44 -5.26
CA GLY A 16 1.93 6.56 -4.59
C GLY A 16 0.43 6.66 -4.89
N VAL A 17 -0.23 5.52 -5.11
CA VAL A 17 -1.65 5.46 -5.49
C VAL A 17 -2.50 4.90 -4.34
N PRO A 18 -3.62 5.56 -3.99
CA PRO A 18 -4.48 5.07 -2.94
C PRO A 18 -5.28 3.83 -3.36
N MET A 19 -5.63 2.97 -2.39
CA MET A 19 -6.20 1.64 -2.66
C MET A 19 -7.62 1.47 -2.10
N VAL A 20 -8.47 0.76 -2.86
CA VAL A 20 -9.74 0.21 -2.35
C VAL A 20 -9.56 -1.28 -2.13
N CYS A 21 -9.74 -1.70 -0.88
CA CYS A 21 -9.37 -2.99 -0.34
C CYS A 21 -10.58 -3.91 -0.21
N ARG A 22 -10.61 -5.01 -0.96
CA ARG A 22 -11.68 -6.03 -0.86
C ARG A 22 -11.10 -7.39 -0.48
N PRO A 23 -10.85 -7.66 0.81
CA PRO A 23 -10.26 -8.93 1.22
C PRO A 23 -11.24 -10.09 1.05
N PHE A 24 -10.72 -11.25 0.67
CA PHE A 24 -11.47 -12.50 0.51
C PHE A 24 -10.96 -13.59 1.46
N PHE A 25 -9.66 -13.88 1.45
CA PHE A 25 -9.09 -15.01 2.21
C PHE A 25 -7.66 -14.77 2.70
N GLY A 26 -7.19 -15.64 3.59
CA GLY A 26 -5.83 -15.59 4.13
C GLY A 26 -5.55 -14.30 4.91
N ASN A 27 -4.35 -13.74 4.69
CA ASN A 27 -3.89 -12.52 5.36
C ASN A 27 -4.47 -11.21 4.76
N GLN A 28 -5.29 -11.28 3.72
CA GLN A 28 -5.83 -10.10 3.03
C GLN A 28 -6.61 -9.19 3.98
N LYS A 29 -7.33 -9.75 4.96
CA LYS A 29 -8.06 -8.95 5.97
C LYS A 29 -7.10 -8.10 6.83
N MET A 30 -5.99 -8.71 7.27
CA MET A 30 -4.97 -7.99 8.05
C MET A 30 -4.32 -6.90 7.20
N ASN A 31 -3.95 -7.21 5.95
CA ASN A 31 -3.38 -6.21 5.05
C ASN A 31 -4.36 -5.06 4.78
N ALA A 32 -5.65 -5.35 4.59
CA ALA A 32 -6.68 -4.32 4.41
C ALA A 32 -6.77 -3.39 5.62
N LEU A 33 -6.68 -3.92 6.85
CA LEU A 33 -6.64 -3.13 8.08
C LEU A 33 -5.36 -2.27 8.15
N LEU A 34 -4.19 -2.84 7.82
CA LEU A 34 -2.94 -2.08 7.79
C LEU A 34 -3.01 -0.93 6.79
N VAL A 35 -3.45 -1.18 5.55
CA VAL A 35 -3.57 -0.16 4.51
C VAL A 35 -4.55 0.94 4.90
N SER A 36 -5.70 0.58 5.49
CA SER A 36 -6.76 1.54 5.78
C SER A 36 -6.62 2.30 7.09
N HIS A 37 -6.16 1.65 8.16
CA HIS A 37 -6.16 2.24 9.51
C HIS A 37 -4.76 2.60 10.02
N VAL A 38 -3.71 1.89 9.59
CA VAL A 38 -2.34 2.12 10.08
C VAL A 38 -1.54 2.99 9.12
N TRP A 39 -1.47 2.58 7.85
CA TRP A 39 -0.76 3.32 6.82
C TRP A 39 -1.61 4.43 6.21
N GLY A 40 -2.93 4.27 6.20
CA GLY A 40 -3.89 5.33 5.89
C GLY A 40 -3.90 5.77 4.43
N PHE A 41 -3.40 4.96 3.51
CA PHE A 41 -3.38 5.26 2.08
C PHE A 41 -4.45 4.51 1.29
N GLY A 42 -5.42 3.89 1.97
CA GLY A 42 -6.55 3.25 1.31
C GLY A 42 -7.75 3.09 2.22
N MET A 43 -8.75 2.38 1.74
CA MET A 43 -9.99 2.11 2.47
C MET A 43 -10.50 0.71 2.22
N ALA A 44 -11.18 0.11 3.20
CA ALA A 44 -11.86 -1.16 3.04
C ALA A 44 -13.18 -0.99 2.26
N PHE A 45 -13.46 -1.92 1.36
CA PHE A 45 -14.76 -2.09 0.73
C PHE A 45 -15.55 -3.13 1.53
N ASP A 46 -16.35 -2.65 2.46
CA ASP A 46 -17.14 -3.44 3.42
C ASP A 46 -18.60 -3.67 2.98
N ARG A 47 -18.95 -3.24 1.77
CA ARG A 47 -20.32 -3.32 1.22
C ARG A 47 -20.54 -4.55 0.35
N VAL A 48 -21.79 -4.83 0.03
CA VAL A 48 -22.15 -5.75 -1.07
C VAL A 48 -21.62 -5.15 -2.37
N MET A 49 -21.01 -5.99 -3.21
CA MET A 49 -20.40 -5.55 -4.46
C MET A 49 -21.49 -5.37 -5.52
N THR A 50 -22.07 -4.16 -5.57
CA THR A 50 -22.98 -3.71 -6.61
C THR A 50 -22.28 -2.68 -7.51
N CYS A 51 -22.76 -2.50 -8.74
CA CYS A 51 -22.19 -1.49 -9.65
C CYS A 51 -22.21 -0.09 -9.02
N ASP A 52 -23.33 0.30 -8.39
CA ASP A 52 -23.48 1.59 -7.74
C ASP A 52 -22.56 1.75 -6.52
N GLY A 53 -22.40 0.68 -5.74
CA GLY A 53 -21.50 0.66 -4.59
C GLY A 53 -20.05 0.85 -5.01
N VAL A 54 -19.62 0.17 -6.08
CA VAL A 54 -18.28 0.34 -6.65
C VAL A 54 -18.11 1.75 -7.21
N ALA A 55 -19.06 2.25 -7.98
CA ALA A 55 -19.02 3.59 -8.57
C ALA A 55 -18.88 4.67 -7.49
N THR A 56 -19.68 4.59 -6.43
CA THR A 56 -19.65 5.53 -5.30
C THR A 56 -18.26 5.58 -4.66
N VAL A 57 -17.66 4.43 -4.39
CA VAL A 57 -16.33 4.35 -3.76
C VAL A 57 -15.24 4.85 -4.70
N VAL A 58 -15.30 4.50 -5.99
CA VAL A 58 -14.31 4.98 -6.98
C VAL A 58 -14.38 6.50 -7.12
N VAL A 59 -15.58 7.08 -7.25
CA VAL A 59 -15.76 8.53 -7.34
C VAL A 59 -15.23 9.22 -6.08
N SER A 60 -15.51 8.69 -4.89
CA SER A 60 -14.99 9.23 -3.63
C SER A 60 -13.46 9.15 -3.54
N LEU A 61 -12.85 8.06 -4.00
CA LEU A 61 -11.40 7.88 -4.01
C LEU A 61 -10.69 8.83 -4.99
N VAL A 62 -11.33 9.12 -6.14
CA VAL A 62 -10.73 9.92 -7.21
C VAL A 62 -10.94 11.42 -6.97
N GLY A 63 -12.15 11.84 -6.56
CA GLY A 63 -12.53 13.25 -6.43
C GLY A 63 -12.93 13.71 -5.03
N GLY A 64 -13.04 12.80 -4.06
CA GLY A 64 -13.44 13.12 -2.70
C GLY A 64 -12.27 13.62 -1.84
N LYS A 65 -12.59 14.39 -0.78
CA LYS A 65 -11.59 14.90 0.18
C LYS A 65 -10.78 13.77 0.84
N ASP A 66 -11.43 12.65 1.14
CA ASP A 66 -10.77 11.48 1.70
C ASP A 66 -9.84 10.81 0.70
N GLY A 67 -10.24 10.72 -0.58
CA GLY A 67 -9.39 10.27 -1.67
C GLY A 67 -8.12 11.11 -1.83
N CYS A 68 -8.25 12.45 -1.77
CA CYS A 68 -7.11 13.37 -1.79
C CYS A 68 -6.17 13.14 -0.59
N ARG A 69 -6.72 12.98 0.62
CA ARG A 69 -5.92 12.65 1.82
C ARG A 69 -5.17 11.32 1.67
N MET A 70 -5.85 10.28 1.20
CA MET A 70 -5.24 8.96 1.00
C MET A 70 -4.15 9.01 -0.07
N ARG A 71 -4.33 9.79 -1.14
CA ARG A 71 -3.32 9.98 -2.19
C ARG A 71 -2.08 10.70 -1.65
N ALA A 72 -2.27 11.79 -0.90
CA ALA A 72 -1.16 12.49 -0.26
C ALA A 72 -0.38 11.55 0.68
N ARG A 73 -1.10 10.72 1.44
CA ARG A 73 -0.48 9.70 2.30
C ARG A 73 0.26 8.62 1.50
N ALA A 74 -0.30 8.16 0.38
CA ALA A 74 0.35 7.21 -0.52
C ALA A 74 1.68 7.78 -1.06
N GLN A 75 1.69 9.05 -1.48
CA GLN A 75 2.88 9.75 -1.97
C GLN A 75 3.94 9.97 -0.89
N GLU A 76 3.54 10.26 0.35
CA GLU A 76 4.47 10.35 1.48
C GLU A 76 5.16 9.00 1.75
N LEU A 77 4.39 7.90 1.73
CA LEU A 77 4.94 6.56 1.88
C LEU A 77 5.81 6.16 0.69
N GLN A 78 5.43 6.52 -0.54
CA GLN A 78 6.24 6.34 -1.73
C GLN A 78 7.61 7.00 -1.58
N ALA A 79 7.65 8.25 -1.11
CA ALA A 79 8.90 8.96 -0.87
C ALA A 79 9.77 8.24 0.19
N LYS A 80 9.16 7.72 1.27
CA LYS A 80 9.88 6.92 2.28
C LYS A 80 10.42 5.61 1.69
N VAL A 81 9.65 4.93 0.85
CA VAL A 81 10.12 3.72 0.16
C VAL A 81 11.31 4.05 -0.74
N ALA A 82 11.24 5.15 -1.49
CA ALA A 82 12.35 5.59 -2.34
C ALA A 82 13.63 5.85 -1.52
N THR A 83 13.54 6.59 -0.41
CA THR A 83 14.71 6.86 0.44
C THR A 83 15.28 5.63 1.12
N MET A 84 14.46 4.61 1.42
CA MET A 84 14.92 3.40 2.10
C MET A 84 15.50 2.34 1.15
N PHE A 85 14.92 2.17 -0.04
CA PHE A 85 15.24 1.07 -0.96
C PHE A 85 15.99 1.52 -2.22
N ILE A 86 15.72 2.71 -2.74
CA ILE A 86 16.25 3.17 -4.03
C ILE A 86 17.55 3.94 -3.82
N GLU A 87 17.57 4.88 -2.88
CA GLU A 87 18.73 5.74 -2.63
C GLU A 87 19.98 4.94 -2.20
N PRO A 88 21.19 5.30 -2.67
CA PRO A 88 22.43 4.55 -2.41
C PRO A 88 22.70 4.31 -0.92
N ASN A 89 22.32 5.27 -0.07
CA ASN A 89 22.51 5.22 1.39
C ASN A 89 21.29 4.71 2.17
N GLY A 90 20.28 4.17 1.48
CA GLY A 90 19.05 3.67 2.06
C GLY A 90 19.26 2.48 3.00
N ASN A 91 18.53 2.48 4.11
CA ASN A 91 18.69 1.47 5.17
C ASN A 91 18.37 0.04 4.69
N CYS A 92 17.42 -0.13 3.77
CA CYS A 92 17.10 -1.47 3.27
C CYS A 92 18.22 -2.04 2.40
N ARG A 93 18.92 -1.20 1.62
CA ARG A 93 20.12 -1.61 0.87
C ARG A 93 21.25 -2.01 1.81
N LYS A 94 21.50 -1.22 2.86
CA LYS A 94 22.51 -1.53 3.88
C LYS A 94 22.21 -2.84 4.58
N ASN A 95 20.96 -3.06 4.98
CA ASN A 95 20.54 -4.31 5.62
C ASN A 95 20.69 -5.51 4.68
N PHE A 96 20.35 -5.35 3.40
CA PHE A 96 20.53 -6.42 2.42
C PHE A 96 22.01 -6.72 2.16
N ALA A 97 22.86 -5.70 1.99
CA ALA A 97 24.30 -5.88 1.86
C ALA A 97 24.88 -6.60 3.08
N ARG A 98 24.47 -6.21 4.28
CA ARG A 98 24.87 -6.87 5.52
C ARG A 98 24.43 -8.34 5.59
N LEU A 99 23.23 -8.66 5.10
CA LEU A 99 22.76 -10.03 4.99
C LEU A 99 23.64 -10.86 4.03
N VAL A 100 24.00 -10.30 2.88
CA VAL A 100 24.89 -10.94 1.90
C VAL A 100 26.26 -11.21 2.52
N GLU A 101 26.84 -10.24 3.24
CA GLU A 101 28.11 -10.42 3.96
C GLU A 101 28.04 -11.61 4.94
N ILE A 102 26.95 -11.71 5.72
CA ILE A 102 26.78 -12.80 6.70
C ILE A 102 26.73 -14.16 6.01
N ILE A 103 25.98 -14.28 4.91
CA ILE A 103 25.78 -15.54 4.21
C ILE A 103 27.04 -15.97 3.44
N CYS A 104 27.75 -15.01 2.82
CA CYS A 104 28.94 -15.30 2.01
C CYS A 104 30.25 -15.35 2.79
N ALA A 105 30.26 -14.97 4.07
CA ALA A 105 31.39 -15.16 4.98
C ALA A 105 31.46 -16.58 5.56
N SER A 106 30.50 -17.44 5.21
CA SER A 106 30.46 -18.89 5.52
C SER A 106 30.99 -19.70 4.33
#